data_AF-A0A0U2UCQ6-F1
#
_entry.id   AF-A0A0U2UCQ6-F1
#
_cell.length_a   1.000
_cell.length_b   1.000
_cell.length_c   1.000
_cell.angle_alpha   90.00
_cell.angle_beta   90.00
_cell.angle_gamma   90.00
#
_symmetry.space_group_name_H-M   'P 1'
#
loop_
_entity.id
_entity.type
_entity.pdbx_description
1 polymer ?
#
loop_
_entity_poly.entity_id
_entity_poly.type
_entity_poly.pdbx_seq_one_letter_code
_entity_poly.pdbx_strand_id
1 'polypeptide(L)'
;FDYGMVLSDLNVGILYLFAISSLGVYGIITAGWSSNSKYAFLGALRSAAQMVSYEVSIGLIIITVLICVGSCNFSEIVIAQKQIWFAVPLFPVFIMFFISCLAETNRAPFDLPEAEAELVAGYNVEYSSMGFALFFLGEYANMILM
;
A
#
# COMPACT_ATOMS: atom_id res chain seq x y z
N PHE A 1 -25.62 1.86 -4.95
CA PHE A 1 -24.77 1.78 -3.78
C PHE A 1 -25.67 1.91 -2.57
N ASP A 2 -25.98 0.78 -1.95
CA ASP A 2 -26.85 0.68 -0.78
C ASP A 2 -25.98 0.51 0.47
N TYR A 3 -26.48 0.93 1.63
CA TYR A 3 -25.79 0.70 2.91
C TYR A 3 -25.76 -0.81 3.18
N GLY A 4 -24.58 -1.40 3.40
CA GLY A 4 -24.48 -2.78 3.90
C GLY A 4 -23.56 -3.75 3.15
N MET A 5 -22.81 -3.33 2.11
CA MET A 5 -21.72 -4.15 1.53
C MET A 5 -20.39 -3.95 2.25
N VAL A 6 -20.40 -3.70 3.56
CA VAL A 6 -19.20 -3.54 4.38
C VAL A 6 -19.27 -4.51 5.54
N LEU A 7 -18.18 -5.24 5.80
CA LEU A 7 -18.10 -6.21 6.90
C LEU A 7 -18.23 -5.53 8.28
N SER A 8 -17.61 -4.36 8.44
CA SER A 8 -17.70 -3.51 9.61
C SER A 8 -17.71 -2.03 9.19
N ASP A 9 -18.76 -1.31 9.60
CA ASP A 9 -18.86 0.12 9.36
C ASP A 9 -18.12 0.88 10.47
N LEU A 10 -16.89 1.31 10.17
CA LEU A 10 -16.03 2.04 11.09
C LEU A 10 -16.08 3.54 10.78
N ASN A 11 -16.47 4.35 11.77
CA ASN A 11 -16.39 5.81 11.67
C ASN A 11 -14.97 6.32 11.38
N VAL A 12 -13.95 5.51 11.67
CA VAL A 12 -12.54 5.85 11.53
C VAL A 12 -11.85 4.95 10.47
N GLY A 13 -12.60 4.50 9.46
CA GLY A 13 -12.15 3.52 8.47
C GLY A 13 -10.83 3.88 7.76
N ILE A 14 -10.66 5.13 7.34
CA ILE A 14 -9.42 5.57 6.69
C ILE A 14 -8.20 5.43 7.61
N LEU A 15 -8.31 5.84 8.87
CA LEU A 15 -7.18 5.77 9.80
C LEU A 15 -6.84 4.31 10.12
N TYR A 16 -7.85 3.43 10.11
CA TYR A 16 -7.63 1.99 10.25
C TYR A 16 -6.82 1.42 9.07
N LEU A 17 -7.08 1.87 7.84
CA LEU A 17 -6.30 1.46 6.67
C LEU A 17 -4.83 1.88 6.82
N PHE A 18 -4.57 3.13 7.20
CA PHE A 18 -3.19 3.61 7.48
C PHE A 18 -2.49 2.85 8.61
N ALA A 19 -3.24 2.45 9.63
CA ALA A 19 -2.68 1.66 10.72
C ALA A 19 -2.27 0.25 10.24
N ILE A 20 -2.97 -0.33 9.27
CA ILE A 20 -2.62 -1.65 8.71
C ILE A 20 -1.48 -1.53 7.70
N SER A 21 -1.48 -0.54 6.81
CA SER A 21 -0.40 -0.34 5.83
C SER A 21 0.95 -0.17 6.52
N SER A 22 1.00 0.61 7.59
CA SER A 22 2.22 0.81 8.38
C SER A 22 2.71 -0.47 9.08
N LEU A 23 1.81 -1.41 9.42
CA LEU A 23 2.20 -2.74 9.90
C LEU A 23 2.84 -3.61 8.82
N GLY A 24 2.48 -3.40 7.54
CA GLY A 24 3.09 -4.07 6.39
C GLY A 24 4.60 -3.80 6.29
N VAL A 25 5.02 -2.56 6.55
CA VAL A 25 6.44 -2.16 6.55
C VAL A 25 7.26 -2.97 7.57
N TYR A 26 6.71 -3.18 8.76
CA TYR A 26 7.36 -4.01 9.78
C TYR A 26 7.52 -5.47 9.32
N GLY A 27 6.55 -6.00 8.57
CA GLY A 27 6.63 -7.33 7.96
C GLY A 27 7.83 -7.45 7.02
N ILE A 28 8.04 -6.48 6.14
CA ILE A 28 9.16 -6.47 5.18
C ILE A 28 10.52 -6.39 5.89
N ILE A 29 10.65 -5.52 6.90
CA ILE A 29 11.92 -5.35 7.63
C ILE A 29 12.26 -6.61 8.42
N THR A 30 11.30 -7.19 9.13
CA THR A 30 11.53 -8.41 9.93
C THR A 30 11.83 -9.61 9.06
N ALA A 31 11.17 -9.72 7.90
CA ALA A 31 11.47 -10.74 6.90
C ALA A 31 12.92 -10.61 6.38
N GLY A 32 13.29 -9.42 5.91
CA GLY A 32 14.64 -9.15 5.41
C GLY A 32 15.74 -9.31 6.47
N TRP A 33 15.43 -9.04 7.75
CA TRP A 33 16.39 -9.25 8.85
C TRP A 33 16.56 -10.73 9.20
N SER A 34 15.52 -11.55 9.03
CA SER A 34 15.62 -12.99 9.24
C SER A 34 16.43 -13.70 8.14
N SER A 35 16.56 -13.08 6.97
CA SER A 35 17.49 -13.52 5.92
C SER A 35 18.92 -13.25 6.39
N ASN A 36 19.72 -14.29 6.56
CA ASN A 36 21.09 -14.24 7.06
C ASN A 36 22.09 -13.77 5.98
N SER A 37 21.67 -12.80 5.15
CA SER A 37 22.41 -12.22 4.04
C SER A 37 22.37 -10.69 4.11
N LYS A 38 23.57 -10.08 4.02
CA LYS A 38 23.70 -8.61 4.04
C LYS A 38 23.00 -7.93 2.86
N TYR A 39 22.94 -8.58 1.70
CA TYR A 39 22.30 -8.02 0.51
C TYR A 39 20.77 -8.06 0.61
N ALA A 40 20.22 -9.16 1.15
CA ALA A 40 18.79 -9.30 1.40
C ALA A 40 18.28 -8.26 2.40
N PHE A 41 19.03 -8.05 3.49
CA PHE A 41 18.69 -7.02 4.48
C PHE A 41 18.73 -5.59 3.89
N LEU A 42 19.73 -5.28 3.08
CA LEU A 42 19.81 -3.97 2.40
C LEU A 42 18.67 -3.76 1.39
N GLY A 43 18.26 -4.82 0.66
CA GLY A 43 17.10 -4.78 -0.23
C GLY A 43 15.78 -4.52 0.52
N ALA A 44 15.56 -5.23 1.62
CA ALA A 44 14.39 -5.02 2.48
C ALA A 44 14.35 -3.61 3.07
N LEU A 45 15.51 -3.05 3.48
CA LEU A 45 15.59 -1.70 4.03
C LEU A 45 15.28 -0.61 2.97
N ARG A 46 15.68 -0.84 1.71
CA ARG A 46 15.33 0.03 0.58
C ARG A 46 13.84 -0.04 0.24
N SER A 47 13.26 -1.23 0.21
CA SER A 47 11.82 -1.43 0.00
C SER A 47 11.01 -0.76 1.11
N ALA A 48 11.40 -0.94 2.37
CA ALA A 48 10.75 -0.28 3.50
C ALA A 48 10.83 1.25 3.40
N ALA A 49 11.98 1.82 3.04
CA ALA A 49 12.13 3.25 2.86
C ALA A 49 11.23 3.79 1.73
N GLN A 50 11.09 3.05 0.62
CA GLN A 50 10.18 3.38 -0.47
C GLN A 50 8.73 3.37 0.00
N MET A 51 8.28 2.26 0.60
CA MET A 51 6.90 2.08 1.06
C MET A 51 6.47 3.19 2.02
N VAL A 52 7.30 3.51 3.03
CA VAL A 52 7.02 4.60 3.99
C VAL A 52 6.95 5.98 3.32
N SER A 53 7.81 6.23 2.33
CA SER A 53 7.83 7.51 1.63
C SER A 53 6.54 7.75 0.84
N TYR A 54 6.03 6.70 0.18
CA TYR A 54 4.80 6.78 -0.59
C TYR A 54 3.54 6.68 0.27
N GLU A 55 3.61 6.06 1.45
CA GLU A 55 2.53 6.06 2.43
C GLU A 55 2.21 7.48 2.93
N VAL A 56 3.24 8.31 3.16
CA VAL A 56 3.03 9.73 3.50
C VAL A 56 2.36 10.49 2.34
N SER A 57 2.74 10.19 1.10
CA SER A 57 2.11 10.81 -0.09
C SER A 57 0.63 10.42 -0.18
N ILE A 58 0.29 9.15 0.01
CA ILE A 58 -1.10 8.65 0.04
C ILE A 58 -1.86 9.29 1.20
N GLY A 59 -1.23 9.45 2.36
CA GLY A 59 -1.72 10.23 3.50
C GLY A 59 -2.24 11.61 3.11
N LEU A 60 -1.38 12.39 2.46
CA LEU A 60 -1.73 13.75 2.04
C LEU A 60 -2.81 13.77 0.96
N ILE A 61 -2.79 12.82 0.03
CA ILE A 61 -3.82 12.69 -1.02
C ILE A 61 -5.18 12.37 -0.39
N ILE A 62 -5.24 11.41 0.53
CA ILE A 62 -6.49 11.05 1.20
C ILE A 62 -7.04 12.21 2.04
N ILE A 63 -6.18 13.03 2.65
CA ILE A 63 -6.60 14.27 3.34
C ILE A 63 -7.34 15.21 2.37
N THR A 64 -6.91 15.34 1.10
CA THR A 64 -7.64 16.18 0.13
C THR A 64 -9.06 15.68 -0.13
N VAL A 65 -9.26 14.36 -0.21
CA VAL A 65 -10.58 13.73 -0.38
C VAL A 65 -11.43 13.89 0.89
N LEU A 66 -10.81 13.72 2.06
CA LEU A 66 -11.45 13.93 3.37
C LEU A 66 -12.00 15.35 3.54
N ILE A 67 -11.28 16.37 3.08
CA ILE A 67 -11.76 17.76 3.13
C ILE A 67 -13.02 17.96 2.29
N CYS A 68 -13.18 17.22 1.18
CA CYS A 68 -14.38 17.29 0.35
C CYS A 68 -15.60 16.59 0.97
N VAL A 69 -15.37 15.52 1.75
CA VAL A 69 -16.45 14.69 2.32
C VAL A 69 -16.85 15.12 3.73
N GLY A 70 -15.87 15.48 4.57
CA GLY A 70 -16.08 15.84 5.98
C GLY A 70 -16.18 14.65 6.95
N SER A 71 -15.94 13.42 6.48
CA SER A 71 -16.01 12.20 7.29
C SER A 71 -14.95 11.17 6.91
N CYS A 72 -14.51 10.38 7.87
CA CYS A 72 -13.51 9.32 7.71
C CYS A 72 -14.11 7.93 7.42
N ASN A 73 -15.43 7.85 7.31
CA ASN A 73 -16.15 6.62 7.01
C ASN A 73 -16.18 6.34 5.50
N PHE A 74 -15.77 5.13 5.08
CA PHE A 74 -15.80 4.70 3.68
C PHE A 74 -17.20 4.74 3.06
N SER A 75 -18.24 4.35 3.80
CA SER A 75 -19.63 4.38 3.32
C SER A 75 -20.04 5.81 2.95
N GLU A 76 -19.70 6.78 3.79
CA GLU A 76 -20.03 8.19 3.58
C GLU A 76 -19.23 8.81 2.43
N ILE A 77 -17.96 8.40 2.25
CA ILE A 77 -17.13 8.83 1.12
C ILE A 77 -17.68 8.35 -0.22
N VAL A 78 -18.17 7.11 -0.31
CA VAL A 78 -18.78 6.58 -1.53
C VAL A 78 -20.10 7.28 -1.82
N ILE A 79 -20.90 7.58 -0.80
CA ILE A 79 -22.18 8.28 -0.96
C ILE A 79 -21.98 9.73 -1.37
N ALA A 80 -20.96 10.42 -0.85
CA ALA A 80 -20.60 11.77 -1.26
C ALA A 80 -20.23 11.87 -2.75
N GLN A 81 -19.78 10.77 -3.36
CA GLN A 81 -19.44 10.68 -4.79
C GLN A 81 -20.64 10.41 -5.70
N LYS A 82 -21.88 10.37 -5.17
CA LYS A 82 -23.07 10.08 -5.98
C LYS A 82 -23.36 11.13 -7.05
N GLN A 83 -23.03 12.39 -6.78
CA GLN A 83 -23.27 13.50 -7.72
C GLN A 83 -22.17 13.58 -8.79
N ILE A 84 -20.91 13.51 -8.37
CA ILE A 84 -19.74 13.49 -9.24
C ILE A 84 -18.64 12.66 -8.58
N TRP A 85 -17.95 11.84 -9.36
CA TRP A 85 -16.82 11.07 -8.87
C TRP A 85 -15.64 11.99 -8.62
N PHE A 86 -14.94 11.84 -7.49
CA PHE A 86 -13.79 12.69 -7.16
C PHE A 86 -12.64 12.56 -8.16
N ALA A 87 -12.58 11.49 -8.95
CA ALA A 87 -11.63 11.36 -10.05
C ALA A 87 -11.77 12.46 -11.13
N VAL A 88 -12.95 13.07 -11.29
CA VAL A 88 -13.18 14.12 -12.30
C VAL A 88 -12.68 15.50 -11.84
N PRO A 89 -13.13 16.06 -10.70
CA PRO A 89 -12.63 17.36 -10.24
C PRO A 89 -11.18 17.29 -9.71
N LEU A 90 -10.75 16.14 -9.17
CA LEU A 90 -9.41 15.95 -8.62
C LEU A 90 -8.55 15.04 -9.51
N PHE A 91 -8.68 15.16 -10.83
CA PHE A 91 -7.97 14.29 -11.78
C PHE A 91 -6.44 14.22 -11.57
N PRO A 92 -5.72 15.33 -11.33
CA PRO A 92 -4.28 15.26 -11.03
C PRO A 92 -3.99 14.48 -9.74
N VAL A 93 -4.85 14.61 -8.73
CA VAL A 93 -4.72 13.89 -7.46
C VAL A 93 -4.98 12.40 -7.66
N PHE A 94 -5.92 12.03 -8.51
CA PHE A 94 -6.16 10.63 -8.89
C PHE A 94 -4.94 10.01 -9.57
N ILE A 95 -4.26 10.74 -10.46
CA ILE A 95 -3.01 10.28 -11.07
C ILE A 95 -1.91 10.10 -10.02
N MET A 96 -1.74 11.08 -9.13
CA MET A 96 -0.76 10.98 -8.04
C MET A 96 -1.06 9.80 -7.11
N PHE A 97 -2.34 9.56 -6.79
CA PHE A 97 -2.77 8.42 -5.99
C PHE A 97 -2.38 7.11 -6.65
N PHE A 98 -2.71 6.94 -7.93
CA PHE A 98 -2.39 5.73 -8.68
C PHE A 98 -0.88 5.47 -8.75
N ILE A 99 -0.07 6.50 -8.98
CA ILE A 99 1.39 6.40 -8.99
C ILE A 99 1.92 6.01 -7.61
N SER A 100 1.38 6.61 -6.54
CA SER A 100 1.80 6.29 -5.17
C SER A 100 1.39 4.86 -4.77
N CYS A 101 0.21 4.37 -5.16
CA CYS A 101 -0.20 2.98 -4.93
C CYS A 101 0.69 1.97 -5.68
N LEU A 102 1.08 2.27 -6.93
CA LEU A 102 2.05 1.46 -7.66
C LEU A 102 3.41 1.42 -6.96
N ALA A 103 3.85 2.55 -6.41
CA ALA A 103 5.12 2.64 -5.71
C ALA A 103 5.10 1.98 -4.32
N GLU A 104 3.98 2.03 -3.60
CA GLU A 104 3.81 1.35 -2.31
C GLU A 104 3.80 -0.17 -2.47
N THR A 105 3.17 -0.68 -3.52
CA THR A 105 3.14 -2.12 -3.86
C THR A 105 4.44 -2.63 -4.50
N ASN A 106 5.47 -1.78 -4.61
CA ASN A 106 6.75 -2.07 -5.26
C ASN A 106 6.61 -2.61 -6.69
N ARG A 107 5.54 -2.27 -7.41
CA ARG A 107 5.34 -2.77 -8.78
C ARG A 107 6.03 -1.91 -9.82
N ALA A 108 6.34 -2.53 -10.96
CA ALA A 108 6.91 -1.86 -12.12
C ALA A 108 6.08 -0.60 -12.44
N PRO A 109 6.70 0.59 -12.54
CA PRO A 109 8.13 0.89 -12.72
C PRO A 109 8.97 1.06 -11.43
N PHE A 110 8.40 0.95 -10.24
CA PHE A 110 9.06 1.22 -8.95
C PHE A 110 9.57 -0.05 -8.24
N ASP A 111 10.07 -1.00 -9.02
CA ASP A 111 10.48 -2.34 -8.57
C ASP A 111 12.00 -2.45 -8.30
N LEU A 112 12.66 -1.32 -8.05
CA LEU A 112 14.10 -1.25 -7.79
C LEU A 112 14.56 -2.07 -6.57
N PRO A 113 13.77 -2.23 -5.49
CA PRO A 113 14.19 -3.05 -4.34
C PRO A 113 14.10 -4.57 -4.58
N GLU A 114 13.22 -5.04 -5.47
CA GLU A 114 13.04 -6.47 -5.77
C GLU A 114 13.81 -6.92 -7.02
N ALA A 115 14.25 -5.97 -7.86
CA ALA A 115 14.95 -6.24 -9.11
C ALA A 115 16.08 -7.27 -8.95
N GLU A 116 15.85 -8.44 -9.54
CA GLU A 116 16.75 -9.61 -9.50
C GLU A 116 18.17 -9.29 -10.01
N ALA A 117 18.29 -8.30 -10.90
CA ALA A 117 19.54 -7.88 -11.51
C ALA A 117 20.48 -7.12 -10.56
N GLU A 118 19.95 -6.40 -9.55
CA GLU A 118 20.76 -5.58 -8.63
C GLU A 118 20.98 -6.24 -7.27
N LEU A 119 20.03 -7.06 -6.80
CA LEU A 119 20.05 -7.61 -5.44
C LEU A 119 19.81 -9.13 -5.36
N VAL A 120 19.90 -9.85 -6.49
CA VAL A 120 19.77 -11.33 -6.55
C VAL A 120 18.51 -11.79 -5.81
N ALA A 121 17.32 -11.30 -6.19
CA ALA A 121 16.03 -11.64 -5.60
C ALA A 121 15.81 -11.21 -4.12
N GLY A 122 16.60 -10.27 -3.60
CA GLY A 122 16.26 -9.47 -2.42
C GLY A 122 15.93 -10.29 -1.16
N TYR A 123 14.73 -10.09 -0.60
CA TYR A 123 14.26 -10.79 0.60
C TYR A 123 13.71 -12.20 0.32
N ASN A 124 13.54 -12.61 -0.95
CA ASN A 124 12.98 -13.92 -1.33
C ASN A 124 14.03 -15.05 -1.38
N VAL A 125 15.32 -14.72 -1.31
CA VAL A 125 16.45 -15.65 -1.56
C VAL A 125 16.47 -16.84 -0.61
N GLU A 126 16.07 -16.63 0.64
CA GLU A 126 16.21 -17.65 1.69
C GLU A 126 14.89 -18.34 2.05
N TYR A 127 13.75 -17.89 1.51
CA TYR A 127 12.46 -18.50 1.80
C TYR A 127 12.13 -19.63 0.83
N SER A 128 12.09 -20.85 1.34
CA SER A 128 11.66 -22.00 0.56
C SER A 128 10.13 -22.09 0.48
N SER A 129 9.63 -22.49 -0.69
CA SER A 129 8.26 -22.98 -0.95
C SER A 129 7.11 -22.19 -0.31
N MET A 130 6.69 -22.55 0.90
CA MET A 130 5.57 -21.93 1.60
C MET A 130 5.84 -20.46 1.95
N GLY A 131 7.06 -20.12 2.36
CA GLY A 131 7.43 -18.73 2.69
C GLY A 131 7.34 -17.84 1.44
N PHE A 132 7.92 -18.30 0.33
CA PHE A 132 7.82 -17.65 -0.98
C PHE A 132 6.36 -17.46 -1.41
N ALA A 133 5.54 -18.51 -1.33
CA ALA A 133 4.12 -18.42 -1.71
C ALA A 133 3.34 -17.39 -0.87
N LEU A 134 3.66 -17.27 0.43
CA LEU A 134 3.04 -16.27 1.31
C LEU A 134 3.44 -14.84 0.97
N PHE A 135 4.69 -14.59 0.53
CA PHE A 135 5.10 -13.26 0.07
C PHE A 135 4.33 -12.83 -1.17
N PHE A 136 4.22 -13.68 -2.19
CA PHE A 136 3.42 -13.35 -3.38
C PHE A 136 1.94 -13.17 -3.03
N LEU A 137 1.38 -14.04 -2.19
CA LEU A 137 0.00 -13.89 -1.75
C LEU A 137 -0.23 -12.54 -1.04
N GLY A 138 0.70 -12.15 -0.17
CA GLY A 138 0.66 -10.87 0.53
C GLY A 138 0.78 -9.68 -0.43
N GLU A 139 1.70 -9.73 -1.39
CA GLU A 139 1.90 -8.66 -2.39
C GLU A 139 0.65 -8.50 -3.27
N TYR A 140 0.08 -9.60 -3.79
CA TYR A 140 -1.14 -9.55 -4.59
C TYR A 140 -2.37 -9.15 -3.77
N ALA A 141 -2.47 -9.57 -2.50
CA ALA A 141 -3.53 -9.12 -1.62
C ALA A 141 -3.43 -7.61 -1.37
N ASN A 142 -2.21 -7.09 -1.16
CA ASN A 142 -1.98 -5.65 -1.00
C ASN A 142 -2.32 -4.89 -2.29
N MET A 143 -1.99 -5.45 -3.46
CA MET A 143 -2.34 -4.86 -4.75
C MET A 143 -3.85 -4.75 -4.99
N ILE A 144 -4.65 -5.69 -4.48
CA ILE A 144 -6.11 -5.63 -4.57
C ILE A 144 -6.69 -4.64 -3.55
N LEU A 145 -6.02 -4.49 -2.40
CA LEU A 145 -6.46 -3.59 -1.34
C LEU A 145 -6.23 -2.11 -1.70
N MET A 146 -5.13 -1.80 -2.38
CA MET A 146 -4.78 -0.45 -2.85
C MET A 146 -5.56 -0.04 -4.10
#